data_AF-A0A838I228-F1
#
_entry.id   AF-A0A838I228-F1
#
_cell.length_a   1.000
_cell.length_b   1.000
_cell.length_c   1.000
_cell.angle_alpha   90.00
_cell.angle_beta   90.00
_cell.angle_gamma   90.00
#
_symmetry.space_group_name_H-M   'P 1'
#
loop_
_entity.id
_entity.type
_entity.pdbx_description
1 polymer ?
#
loop_
_entity_poly.entity_id
_entity_poly.type
_entity_poly.pdbx_seq_one_letter_code
_entity_poly.pdbx_strand_id
1 'polypeptide(L)'
;MEYTDAPSAQTETPIPEQDAQGKLATAEGQASDAVAVLLSVIPGLGHIYKGHKVIGLLLMFVGTITAVALALLTATFTAGFGVLVLPIYWIAVMMHVYAIQDRVSPGANDAGEEY
;
A
#
# COMPACT_ATOMS: atom_id res chain seq x y z
N MET A 1 48.54 1.34 -50.76
CA MET A 1 47.19 0.75 -50.77
C MET A 1 46.88 0.44 -49.33
N GLU A 2 46.05 1.23 -48.65
CA GLU A 2 45.76 1.00 -47.24
C GLU A 2 44.28 1.16 -46.95
N TYR A 3 43.70 -0.01 -46.68
CA TYR A 3 42.59 -0.36 -45.81
C TYR A 3 41.43 0.64 -45.62
N THR A 4 40.35 0.33 -46.35
CA THR A 4 38.95 0.27 -45.91
C THR A 4 38.59 1.01 -44.60
N ASP A 5 37.88 2.12 -44.77
CA ASP A 5 37.08 2.78 -43.74
C ASP A 5 35.89 1.87 -43.40
N ALA A 6 35.95 1.15 -42.28
CA ALA A 6 34.81 0.40 -41.77
C ALA A 6 33.88 1.39 -41.05
N PRO A 7 32.56 1.38 -41.32
CA PRO A 7 31.64 2.29 -40.66
C PRO A 7 31.65 1.97 -39.17
N SER A 8 32.00 2.98 -38.37
CA SER A 8 31.94 2.93 -36.92
C SER A 8 30.60 2.37 -36.48
N ALA A 9 30.62 1.10 -36.05
CA ALA A 9 29.49 0.49 -35.36
C ALA A 9 29.14 1.43 -34.22
N GLN A 10 27.94 1.99 -34.28
CA GLN A 10 27.36 2.75 -33.18
C GLN A 10 27.30 1.78 -32.01
N THR A 11 28.20 1.97 -31.06
CA THR A 11 28.19 1.30 -29.78
C THR A 11 26.83 1.63 -29.17
N GLU A 12 25.90 0.66 -29.20
CA GLU A 12 24.67 0.73 -28.44
C GLU A 12 25.08 0.97 -26.99
N THR A 13 24.88 2.20 -26.54
CA THR A 13 25.07 2.59 -25.14
C THR A 13 24.29 1.62 -24.26
N PRO A 14 24.94 0.94 -23.29
CA PRO A 14 24.23 0.09 -22.34
C PRO A 14 23.16 0.92 -21.64
N ILE A 15 21.89 0.59 -21.86
CA ILE A 15 20.77 1.20 -21.12
C ILE A 15 21.02 0.86 -19.64
N PRO A 16 21.08 1.86 -18.75
CA PRO A 16 21.46 1.62 -17.36
C PRO A 16 20.38 0.77 -16.70
N GLU A 17 20.68 -0.49 -16.40
CA GLU A 17 19.84 -1.50 -15.71
C GLU A 17 19.07 -0.93 -14.49
N GLN A 18 19.62 0.12 -13.88
CA GLN A 18 19.06 0.91 -12.78
C GLN A 18 17.72 1.60 -13.09
N ASP A 19 17.46 1.99 -14.34
CA ASP A 19 16.20 2.65 -14.73
C ASP A 19 15.02 1.66 -14.75
N ALA A 20 15.29 0.42 -15.15
CA ALA A 20 14.35 -0.69 -15.14
C ALA A 20 14.10 -1.13 -13.70
N GLN A 21 15.16 -1.27 -12.89
CA GLN A 21 15.07 -1.66 -11.48
C GLN A 21 14.28 -0.65 -10.64
N GLY A 22 14.49 0.66 -10.84
CA GLY A 22 13.74 1.71 -10.14
C GLY A 22 12.24 1.74 -10.50
N LYS A 23 11.89 1.46 -11.76
CA LYS A 23 10.50 1.34 -12.20
C LYS A 23 9.81 0.11 -11.62
N LEU A 24 10.52 -1.02 -11.49
CA LEU A 24 9.99 -2.24 -10.89
C LEU A 24 9.71 -2.04 -9.39
N ALA A 25 10.67 -1.51 -8.63
CA ALA A 25 10.49 -1.25 -7.20
C ALA A 25 9.33 -0.27 -6.91
N THR A 26 9.13 0.72 -7.78
CA THR A 26 8.00 1.66 -7.68
C THR A 26 6.67 0.97 -8.00
N ALA A 27 6.64 0.10 -9.01
CA ALA A 27 5.44 -0.66 -9.37
C ALA A 27 5.03 -1.66 -8.29
N GLU A 28 5.99 -2.30 -7.61
CA GLU A 28 5.74 -3.22 -6.50
C GLU A 28 5.13 -2.51 -5.29
N GLY A 29 5.64 -1.32 -4.92
CA GLY A 29 5.05 -0.51 -3.86
C GLY A 29 3.59 -0.12 -4.14
N GLN A 30 3.30 0.31 -5.37
CA GLN A 30 1.94 0.67 -5.79
C GLN A 30 1.00 -0.55 -5.80
N ALA A 31 1.50 -1.74 -6.12
CA ALA A 31 0.74 -2.99 -6.06
C ALA A 31 0.46 -3.41 -4.60
N SER A 32 1.44 -3.29 -3.70
CA SER A 32 1.26 -3.54 -2.25
C SER A 32 0.19 -2.64 -1.66
N ASP A 33 0.20 -1.35 -2.00
CA ASP A 33 -0.81 -0.39 -1.54
C ASP A 33 -2.22 -0.73 -2.03
N ALA A 34 -2.36 -1.11 -3.31
CA ALA A 34 -3.64 -1.54 -3.87
C ALA A 34 -4.17 -2.81 -3.18
N VAL A 35 -3.30 -3.77 -2.89
CA VAL A 35 -3.65 -5.00 -2.17
C VAL A 35 -4.02 -4.69 -0.72
N ALA A 36 -3.31 -3.78 -0.04
CA ALA A 36 -3.64 -3.36 1.32
C ALA A 36 -5.03 -2.69 1.40
N VAL A 37 -5.37 -1.88 0.41
CA VAL A 37 -6.71 -1.25 0.29
C VAL A 37 -7.78 -2.32 0.04
N LEU A 38 -7.53 -3.28 -0.86
CA LEU A 38 -8.45 -4.40 -1.09
C LEU A 38 -8.63 -5.27 0.16
N LEU A 39 -7.55 -5.53 0.92
CA LEU A 39 -7.62 -6.28 2.18
C LEU A 39 -8.36 -5.53 3.28
N SER A 40 -8.45 -4.20 3.20
CA SER A 40 -9.12 -3.40 4.21
C SER A 40 -10.65 -3.47 4.17
N VAL A 41 -11.24 -4.27 3.28
CA VAL A 41 -12.67 -4.69 3.34
C VAL A 41 -13.08 -5.08 4.76
N ILE A 42 -12.21 -5.78 5.50
CA ILE A 42 -12.34 -5.93 6.95
C ILE A 42 -11.58 -4.75 7.61
N PRO A 43 -12.29 -3.84 8.32
CA PRO A 43 -11.65 -2.67 8.93
C PRO A 43 -10.50 -3.09 9.86
N GLY A 44 -9.30 -2.58 9.59
CA GLY A 44 -8.07 -2.93 10.32
C GLY A 44 -7.17 -3.98 9.65
N LEU A 45 -7.65 -4.79 8.70
CA LEU A 45 -6.82 -5.84 8.06
C LEU A 45 -5.70 -5.27 7.18
N GLY A 46 -5.96 -4.19 6.43
CA GLY A 46 -4.94 -3.54 5.59
C GLY A 46 -3.77 -2.96 6.39
N HIS A 47 -4.01 -2.53 7.64
CA HIS A 47 -2.94 -2.09 8.54
C HIS A 47 -2.07 -3.26 8.99
N ILE A 48 -2.66 -4.44 9.24
CA ILE A 48 -1.91 -5.65 9.59
C ILE A 48 -1.04 -6.10 8.42
N TYR A 49 -1.55 -6.02 7.18
CA TYR A 49 -0.81 -6.34 5.96
C TYR A 49 0.43 -5.44 5.79
N LYS A 50 0.28 -4.13 6.04
CA LYS A 50 1.37 -3.13 6.01
C LYS A 50 2.31 -3.17 7.22
N GLY A 51 2.27 -4.24 8.03
CA GLY A 51 3.12 -4.43 9.22
C GLY A 51 2.68 -3.69 10.49
N HIS A 52 1.61 -2.89 10.44
CA HIS A 52 1.07 -2.10 11.56
C HIS A 52 0.03 -2.89 12.37
N LYS A 53 0.46 -4.02 12.95
CA LYS A 53 -0.42 -4.99 13.64
C LYS A 53 -1.23 -4.38 14.79
N VAL A 54 -0.62 -3.50 15.59
CA VAL A 54 -1.29 -2.88 16.76
C VAL A 54 -2.41 -1.94 16.34
N ILE A 55 -2.17 -1.08 15.36
CA ILE A 55 -3.18 -0.14 14.84
C ILE A 55 -4.30 -0.90 14.12
N GLY A 56 -3.94 -1.92 13.33
CA GLY A 56 -4.92 -2.76 12.66
C GLY A 56 -5.82 -3.51 13.64
N LEU A 57 -5.25 -4.08 14.70
CA LEU A 57 -6.02 -4.75 15.75
C LEU A 57 -6.94 -3.78 16.50
N LEU A 58 -6.45 -2.57 16.82
CA LEU A 58 -7.22 -1.54 17.49
C LEU A 58 -8.39 -1.07 16.62
N LEU A 59 -8.17 -0.84 15.33
CA LEU A 59 -9.24 -0.48 14.40
C LEU A 59 -10.26 -1.61 14.23
N MET A 60 -9.81 -2.87 14.19
CA MET A 60 -10.69 -4.02 14.04
C MET A 60 -11.58 -4.24 15.27
N PHE A 61 -11.03 -4.19 16.48
CA PHE A 61 -11.80 -4.46 17.69
C PHE A 61 -12.40 -3.20 18.33
N VAL A 62 -11.60 -2.16 18.53
CA VAL A 62 -12.08 -0.93 19.20
C VAL A 62 -12.78 -0.03 18.20
N GLY A 63 -12.12 0.28 17.08
CA GLY A 63 -12.65 1.20 16.07
C GLY A 63 -13.99 0.73 15.50
N THR A 64 -14.09 -0.52 15.10
CA THR A 64 -15.29 -1.08 14.47
C THR A 64 -16.45 -1.19 15.47
N ILE A 65 -16.20 -1.68 16.69
CA ILE A 65 -17.24 -1.74 17.73
C ILE A 65 -17.75 -0.34 18.08
N THR A 66 -16.86 0.63 18.27
CA THR A 66 -17.25 2.01 18.56
C THR A 66 -18.02 2.64 17.39
N ALA A 67 -17.58 2.44 16.14
CA ALA A 67 -18.29 2.96 14.96
C ALA A 67 -19.70 2.38 14.84
N VAL A 68 -19.86 1.07 15.03
CA VAL A 68 -21.18 0.40 15.03
C VAL A 68 -22.05 0.90 16.17
N ALA A 69 -21.52 0.99 17.39
CA ALA A 69 -22.27 1.48 18.54
C ALA A 69 -22.75 2.93 18.34
N LEU A 70 -21.88 3.80 17.81
CA LEU A 70 -22.23 5.19 17.49
C LEU A 70 -23.23 5.28 16.34
N ALA A 71 -23.10 4.46 15.30
CA ALA A 71 -24.04 4.43 14.18
C ALA A 71 -25.45 4.01 14.66
N LEU A 72 -25.54 2.97 15.50
CA LEU A 72 -26.80 2.53 16.08
C LEU A 72 -27.39 3.58 17.02
N LEU A 73 -26.56 4.19 17.89
CA LEU A 73 -27.00 5.25 18.78
C LEU A 73 -27.48 6.48 18.01
N THR A 74 -26.74 6.95 17.03
CA THR A 74 -27.15 8.11 16.23
C THR A 74 -28.38 7.81 15.38
N ALA A 75 -28.55 6.57 14.91
CA ALA A 75 -29.73 6.15 14.17
C ALA A 75 -31.03 6.32 14.98
N THR A 76 -31.02 6.12 16.31
CA THR A 76 -32.23 6.30 17.14
C THR A 76 -32.68 7.75 17.21
N PHE A 77 -31.75 8.72 17.14
CA PHE A 77 -32.05 10.15 17.22
C PHE A 77 -32.23 10.83 15.86
N THR A 78 -31.91 10.13 14.76
CA THR A 78 -31.87 10.69 13.40
C THR A 78 -32.81 9.97 12.44
N ALA A 79 -33.88 9.34 12.92
CA ALA A 79 -34.81 8.57 12.09
C ALA A 79 -34.12 7.50 11.20
N GLY A 80 -33.01 6.94 11.70
CA GLY A 80 -32.21 5.96 10.99
C GLY A 80 -31.00 6.51 10.22
N PHE A 81 -30.86 7.82 10.00
CA PHE A 81 -29.73 8.36 9.20
C PHE A 81 -28.34 8.11 9.81
N GLY A 82 -28.25 7.84 11.11
CA GLY A 82 -27.01 7.52 11.81
C GLY A 82 -26.24 6.30 11.25
N VAL A 83 -26.90 5.38 10.54
CA VAL A 83 -26.18 4.29 9.86
C VAL A 83 -25.24 4.77 8.76
N LEU A 84 -25.40 6.00 8.24
CA LEU A 84 -24.46 6.60 7.28
C LEU A 84 -23.07 6.86 7.88
N VAL A 85 -22.91 6.82 9.20
CA VAL A 85 -21.61 6.88 9.87
C VAL A 85 -20.73 5.67 9.52
N LEU A 86 -21.32 4.49 9.25
CA LEU A 86 -20.59 3.27 8.90
C LEU A 86 -19.83 3.36 7.56
N PRO A 87 -20.45 3.72 6.43
CA PRO A 87 -19.71 3.87 5.18
C PRO A 87 -18.68 4.99 5.24
N ILE A 88 -18.95 6.08 5.98
CA ILE A 88 -17.97 7.15 6.20
C ILE A 88 -16.75 6.63 6.97
N TYR A 89 -16.99 5.87 8.05
CA TYR A 89 -15.95 5.21 8.82
C TYR A 89 -15.12 4.25 7.96
N TRP A 90 -15.77 3.43 7.13
CA TRP A 90 -15.06 2.51 6.22
C TRP A 90 -14.15 3.26 5.26
N ILE A 91 -14.66 4.30 4.57
CA ILE A 91 -13.86 5.11 3.65
C ILE A 91 -12.68 5.76 4.38
N ALA A 92 -12.89 6.28 5.60
CA ALA A 92 -11.81 6.86 6.40
C ALA A 92 -10.72 5.82 6.73
N VAL A 93 -11.09 4.58 7.05
CA VAL A 93 -10.12 3.49 7.28
C VAL A 93 -9.35 3.14 6.00
N MET A 94 -10.01 3.12 4.83
CA MET A 94 -9.34 2.85 3.54
C MET A 94 -8.33 3.96 3.22
N MET A 95 -8.76 5.21 3.38
CA MET A 95 -7.91 6.38 3.17
C MET A 95 -6.71 6.39 4.11
N HIS A 96 -6.89 5.93 5.35
CA HIS A 96 -5.79 5.84 6.32
C HIS A 96 -4.75 4.80 5.92
N VAL A 97 -5.17 3.60 5.45
CA VAL A 97 -4.25 2.58 4.92
C VAL A 97 -3.44 3.10 3.73
N TYR A 98 -4.10 3.83 2.83
CA TYR A 98 -3.46 4.42 1.65
C TYR A 98 -2.44 5.52 2.02
N ALA A 99 -2.72 6.32 3.04
CA ALA A 99 -1.85 7.43 3.45
C ALA A 99 -0.60 7.01 4.24
N ILE A 100 -0.57 5.81 4.81
CA ILE A 100 0.56 5.32 5.62
C ILE A 100 1.61 4.67 4.70
N GLN A 101 2.90 4.88 4.91
CA GLN A 101 3.96 4.21 4.14
C GLN A 101 4.12 2.74 4.54
N ASP A 102 4.40 1.88 3.55
CA ASP A 102 4.67 0.46 3.82
C ASP A 102 5.96 0.30 4.63
N ARG A 103 5.85 -0.39 5.78
CA ARG A 103 6.98 -0.66 6.66
C ARG A 103 7.68 -1.97 6.28
N VAL A 104 7.04 -2.80 5.45
CA VAL A 104 7.65 -3.98 4.83
C VAL A 104 8.23 -3.54 3.50
N SER A 105 9.41 -2.91 3.55
CA SER A 105 10.19 -2.63 2.35
C SER A 105 10.73 -3.96 1.79
N PRO A 106 10.48 -4.32 0.52
CA PRO A 106 11.16 -5.46 -0.12
C PRO A 106 12.69 -5.31 -0.26
N GLY A 107 13.30 -4.22 0.24
CA GLY A 107 14.74 -3.99 0.10
C GLY A 107 15.58 -4.17 1.37
N ALA A 108 15.01 -4.50 2.54
CA ALA A 108 15.75 -4.46 3.80
C ALA A 108 16.34 -5.81 4.26
N ASN A 109 15.96 -6.93 3.63
CA ASN A 109 16.35 -8.27 4.10
C ASN A 109 17.19 -9.09 3.11
N ASP A 110 17.58 -8.53 1.97
CA ASP A 110 18.36 -9.25 0.94
C ASP A 110 19.78 -8.69 0.75
N ALA A 111 20.28 -7.96 1.74
CA ALA A 111 21.60 -7.31 1.71
C ALA A 111 22.53 -7.66 2.89
N GLY A 112 22.32 -8.76 3.62
CA GLY A 112 23.21 -8.99 4.77
C GLY A 112 23.17 -10.29 5.58
N GLU A 113 22.48 -11.35 5.16
CA GLU A 113 22.55 -12.64 5.88
C GLU A 113 23.32 -13.67 5.05
N GLU A 114 24.59 -13.34 4.74
CA GLU A 114 25.61 -14.37 4.56
C GLU A 114 26.04 -14.85 5.96
N TYR A 115 25.52 -16.01 6.36
CA TYR A 115 26.10 -16.84 7.42
C TYR A 115 26.27 -18.26 6.91
#